data_AF-A0A341AQI2-F1
#
_entry.id   AF-A0A341AQI2-F1
#
_cell.length_a   1.000
_cell.length_b   1.000
_cell.length_c   1.000
_cell.angle_alpha   90.00
_cell.angle_beta   90.00
_cell.angle_gamma   90.00
#
_symmetry.space_group_name_H-M   'P 1'
#
loop_
_entity.id
_entity.type
_entity.pdbx_description
1 polymer ?
#
loop_
_entity_poly.entity_id
_entity_poly.type
_entity_poly.pdbx_seq_one_letter_code
_entity_poly.pdbx_strand_id
1 'polypeptide(L)'
;MEVIYLPHRVVERSEKDRVCKEPGPQYLLKDITSEQSWRSWDALRNSGGDGLGQMSLEFYQKKKSRWPFSDECIPWEVWTVKVHVVALATEQERQICREKVGEKLCEKITNIVEVMNRHEYLPKMPTQSEVDNVFDTGLRDVQPYLYKISFQITDALGSSVTTTMRRLIKDTLAL
;
A
#
# COMPACT_ATOMS: atom_id res chain seq x y z
N MET A 1 -9.19 -19.39 -18.68
CA MET A 1 -8.72 -18.46 -17.61
C MET A 1 -8.61 -17.10 -18.26
N GLU A 2 -9.61 -16.25 -18.06
CA GLU A 2 -9.69 -14.94 -18.71
C GLU A 2 -9.20 -13.89 -17.73
N VAL A 3 -8.04 -13.30 -18.01
CA VAL A 3 -7.55 -12.13 -17.29
C VAL A 3 -8.44 -10.97 -17.72
N ILE A 4 -9.20 -10.45 -16.77
CA ILE A 4 -10.09 -9.32 -16.98
C ILE A 4 -9.22 -8.07 -17.14
N TYR A 5 -8.94 -7.70 -18.39
CA TYR A 5 -8.44 -6.38 -18.72
C TYR A 5 -9.63 -5.40 -18.69
N LEU A 6 -9.83 -4.72 -17.57
CA LEU A 6 -10.68 -3.52 -17.55
C LEU A 6 -9.85 -2.36 -18.10
N PRO A 7 -10.38 -1.57 -19.07
CA PRO A 7 -9.67 -0.43 -19.62
C PRO A 7 -9.73 0.75 -18.65
N HIS A 8 -9.02 0.66 -17.53
CA HIS A 8 -8.41 1.85 -16.94
C HIS A 8 -6.99 1.93 -17.50
N ARG A 9 -6.86 2.66 -18.61
CA ARG A 9 -5.64 2.83 -19.42
C ARG A 9 -4.75 1.58 -19.42
N VAL A 10 -5.08 0.62 -20.29
CA VAL A 10 -4.00 -0.16 -20.90
C VAL A 10 -3.19 0.84 -21.70
N VAL A 11 -2.05 1.26 -21.16
CA VAL A 11 -1.05 2.00 -21.92
C VAL A 11 -0.58 1.06 -23.02
N GLU A 12 -1.09 1.25 -24.24
CA GLU A 12 -0.63 0.51 -25.41
C GLU A 12 0.87 0.69 -25.54
N ARG A 13 1.53 -0.35 -26.07
CA ARG A 13 3.00 -0.44 -26.16
C ARG A 13 3.65 0.76 -26.89
N SER A 14 2.91 1.53 -27.69
CA SER A 14 3.39 2.79 -28.30
C SER A 14 3.05 4.07 -27.54
N GLU A 15 2.11 4.04 -26.59
CA GLU A 15 1.73 5.19 -25.73
C GLU A 15 2.56 5.26 -24.43
N LYS A 16 3.36 4.21 -24.19
CA LYS A 16 4.36 4.09 -23.11
C LYS A 16 5.37 5.24 -23.09
N ASP A 17 5.58 5.90 -24.23
CA ASP A 17 6.60 6.93 -24.39
C ASP A 17 6.10 8.36 -24.09
N ARG A 18 4.79 8.57 -23.88
CA ARG A 18 4.23 9.92 -23.70
C ARG A 18 3.59 10.20 -22.35
N VAL A 19 2.97 9.21 -21.69
CA VAL A 19 2.30 9.41 -20.39
C VAL A 19 3.26 9.23 -19.20
N CYS A 20 4.43 8.60 -19.43
CA CYS A 20 5.46 8.36 -18.43
C CYS A 20 6.49 9.50 -18.29
N LYS A 21 6.05 10.76 -18.31
CA LYS A 21 6.93 11.92 -18.00
C LYS A 21 6.75 12.49 -16.59
N GLU A 22 5.91 11.86 -15.76
CA GLU A 22 5.88 12.07 -14.32
C GLU A 22 6.45 10.80 -13.68
N PRO A 23 7.64 10.87 -13.04
CA PRO A 23 8.38 9.65 -12.71
C PRO A 23 7.80 8.94 -11.47
N GLY A 24 7.07 9.63 -10.58
CA GLY A 24 6.57 9.11 -9.29
C GLY A 24 5.67 7.86 -9.31
N PRO A 25 4.56 7.78 -10.07
CA PRO A 25 3.57 6.71 -9.91
C PRO A 25 4.02 5.33 -10.44
N GLN A 26 5.03 5.29 -11.31
CA GLN A 26 5.43 4.04 -11.99
C GLN A 26 6.14 3.05 -11.05
N TYR A 27 6.86 3.54 -10.05
CA TYR A 27 7.62 2.69 -9.13
C TYR A 27 6.71 2.09 -8.06
N LEU A 28 5.78 2.87 -7.50
CA LEU A 28 4.75 2.37 -6.60
C LEU A 28 3.92 1.25 -7.26
N LEU A 29 3.56 1.41 -8.54
CA LEU A 29 2.85 0.37 -9.28
C LEU A 29 3.72 -0.90 -9.44
N LYS A 30 5.02 -0.76 -9.72
CA LYS A 30 5.92 -1.92 -9.79
C LYS A 30 5.95 -2.69 -8.47
N ASP A 31 5.99 -2.00 -7.34
CA ASP A 31 6.04 -2.62 -6.01
C ASP A 31 4.70 -3.25 -5.61
N ILE A 32 3.57 -2.63 -5.97
CA ILE A 32 2.23 -3.24 -5.83
C ILE A 32 2.07 -4.45 -6.75
N THR A 33 2.74 -4.48 -7.91
CA THR A 33 2.74 -5.63 -8.83
C THR A 33 3.90 -6.59 -8.57
N SER A 34 4.65 -6.40 -7.48
CA SER A 34 5.79 -7.25 -7.15
C SER A 34 5.36 -8.67 -6.80
N GLU A 35 6.29 -9.61 -6.90
CA GLU A 35 6.06 -11.02 -6.57
C GLU A 35 5.54 -11.21 -5.14
N GLN A 36 5.93 -10.34 -4.19
CA GLN A 36 5.45 -10.41 -2.81
C GLN A 36 3.95 -10.07 -2.70
N SER A 37 3.49 -9.08 -3.46
CA SER A 37 2.06 -8.73 -3.54
C SER A 37 1.25 -9.87 -4.14
N TRP A 38 1.73 -10.48 -5.23
CA TRP A 38 1.09 -11.65 -5.83
C TRP A 38 0.98 -12.83 -4.86
N ARG A 39 2.05 -13.14 -4.13
CA ARG A 39 2.03 -14.18 -3.08
C ARG A 39 0.96 -13.90 -2.01
N SER A 40 0.75 -12.64 -1.65
CA SER A 40 -0.29 -12.28 -0.68
C SER A 40 -1.70 -12.45 -1.26
N TRP A 41 -1.92 -12.11 -2.53
CA TRP A 41 -3.21 -12.36 -3.19
C TRP A 41 -3.51 -13.84 -3.34
N ASP A 42 -2.50 -14.65 -3.64
CA ASP A 42 -2.64 -16.11 -3.67
C ASP A 42 -2.93 -16.66 -2.27
N ALA A 43 -2.27 -16.14 -1.23
CA ALA A 43 -2.58 -16.50 0.15
C ALA A 43 -4.03 -16.16 0.53
N LEU A 44 -4.55 -15.00 0.10
CA LEU A 44 -5.96 -14.65 0.34
C LEU A 44 -6.92 -15.63 -0.34
N ARG A 45 -6.65 -16.01 -1.60
CA ARG A 45 -7.44 -17.00 -2.34
C ARG A 45 -7.41 -18.39 -1.72
N ASN A 46 -6.28 -18.75 -1.13
CA ASN A 46 -6.04 -20.08 -0.54
C ASN A 46 -6.30 -20.11 0.97
N SER A 47 -6.73 -18.99 1.58
CA SER A 47 -6.89 -18.87 3.03
C SER A 47 -8.02 -19.72 3.61
N GLY A 48 -8.95 -20.21 2.78
CA GLY A 48 -10.09 -21.03 3.23
C GLY A 48 -11.15 -20.27 4.03
N GLY A 49 -10.90 -19.01 4.40
CA GLY A 49 -11.83 -18.11 5.07
C GLY A 49 -12.73 -17.32 4.10
N ASP A 50 -13.37 -16.26 4.61
CA ASP A 50 -14.36 -15.42 3.89
C ASP A 50 -13.81 -14.63 2.68
N GLY A 51 -12.56 -14.87 2.28
CA GLY A 51 -11.92 -14.13 1.17
C GLY A 51 -11.70 -12.65 1.49
N LEU A 52 -11.67 -12.27 2.77
CA LEU A 52 -11.47 -10.90 3.23
C LEU A 52 -9.99 -10.62 3.52
N GLY A 53 -9.48 -9.54 2.95
CA GLY A 53 -8.11 -9.10 3.18
C GLY A 53 -7.98 -7.59 3.12
N GLN A 54 -6.82 -7.09 3.54
CA GLN A 54 -6.45 -5.70 3.37
C GLN A 54 -4.97 -5.52 3.03
N MET A 55 -4.69 -4.47 2.28
CA MET A 55 -3.35 -4.00 1.97
C MET A 55 -3.21 -2.57 2.48
N SER A 56 -2.12 -2.28 3.17
CA SER A 56 -1.82 -0.95 3.68
C SER A 56 -0.50 -0.43 3.10
N LEU A 57 -0.55 0.77 2.53
CA LEU A 57 0.60 1.59 2.13
C LEU A 57 0.81 2.64 3.23
N GLU A 58 1.95 2.58 3.92
CA GLU A 58 2.32 3.52 4.97
C GLU A 58 3.51 4.34 4.52
N PHE A 59 3.35 5.67 4.49
CA PHE A 59 4.45 6.62 4.34
C PHE A 59 4.99 7.03 5.71
N TYR A 60 6.31 7.08 5.85
CA TYR A 60 6.95 7.35 7.13
C TYR A 60 8.19 8.24 7.00
N GLN A 61 8.64 8.79 8.12
CA GLN A 61 9.96 9.41 8.26
C GLN A 61 10.81 8.61 9.23
N LYS A 62 12.12 8.50 8.96
CA LYS A 62 13.07 7.94 9.93
C LYS A 62 13.46 9.05 10.91
N LYS A 63 13.11 8.90 12.17
CA LYS A 63 13.64 9.74 13.24
C LYS A 63 14.88 9.07 13.80
N LYS A 64 16.05 9.67 13.53
CA LYS A 64 17.30 9.26 14.15
C LYS A 64 17.20 9.48 15.65
N SER A 65 17.36 8.42 16.42
CA SER A 65 17.29 8.52 17.87
C SER A 65 18.69 8.75 18.45
N ARG A 66 18.75 9.33 19.65
CA ARG A 66 20.02 9.36 20.39
C ARG A 66 20.20 8.01 21.08
N TRP A 67 21.43 7.52 21.10
CA TRP A 67 21.80 6.34 21.88
C TRP A 67 21.29 6.51 23.33
N PRO A 68 20.63 5.48 23.94
CA PRO A 68 20.57 4.07 23.57
C PRO A 68 19.33 3.62 22.78
N PHE A 69 18.56 4.54 22.20
CA PHE A 69 17.31 4.20 21.49
C PHE A 69 17.56 3.84 20.02
N SER A 70 16.74 2.94 19.47
CA SER A 70 16.76 2.62 18.04
C SER A 70 16.13 3.75 17.22
N ASP A 71 16.54 3.86 15.96
CA ASP A 71 15.86 4.71 15.00
C ASP A 71 14.39 4.28 14.86
N GLU A 72 13.51 5.26 14.71
CA GLU A 72 12.06 5.05 14.64
C GLU A 72 11.54 5.38 13.25
N CYS A 73 10.68 4.52 12.70
CA CYS A 73 9.87 4.84 11.52
C CYS A 73 8.54 5.44 12.00
N ILE A 74 8.36 6.74 11.83
CA ILE A 74 7.16 7.46 12.26
C ILE A 74 6.23 7.62 11.06
N PRO A 75 5.06 6.95 11.03
CA PRO A 75 4.12 7.10 9.94
C PRO A 75 3.50 8.50 9.97
N TRP A 76 3.38 9.11 8.79
CA TRP A 76 2.68 10.39 8.62
C TRP A 76 1.43 10.25 7.74
N GLU A 77 1.33 9.18 6.95
CA GLU A 77 0.14 8.88 6.15
C GLU A 77 -0.01 7.36 5.95
N VAL A 78 -1.24 6.86 6.04
CA VAL A 78 -1.54 5.43 5.85
C VAL A 78 -2.77 5.27 4.98
N TRP A 79 -2.60 4.63 3.83
CA TRP A 79 -3.67 4.26 2.91
C TRP A 79 -3.98 2.78 3.04
N THR A 80 -5.21 2.42 3.39
CA THR A 80 -5.63 1.02 3.52
C THR A 80 -6.72 0.67 2.53
N VAL A 81 -6.47 -0.34 1.70
CA VAL A 81 -7.42 -0.91 0.75
C VAL A 81 -7.90 -2.24 1.30
N LYS A 82 -9.21 -2.36 1.55
CA LYS A 82 -9.86 -3.61 1.93
C LYS A 82 -10.42 -4.29 0.70
N VAL A 83 -10.21 -5.60 0.60
CA VAL A 83 -10.66 -6.43 -0.53
C VAL A 83 -11.46 -7.60 -0.02
N HIS A 84 -12.52 -7.91 -0.76
CA HIS A 84 -13.36 -9.07 -0.57
C HIS A 84 -13.39 -9.86 -1.87
N VAL A 85 -12.89 -11.08 -1.83
CA VAL A 85 -12.85 -11.99 -2.97
C VAL A 85 -14.14 -12.78 -2.99
N VAL A 86 -14.96 -12.54 -4.02
CA VAL A 86 -16.23 -13.25 -4.22
C VAL A 86 -16.10 -14.29 -5.33
N ALA A 87 -16.64 -15.49 -5.09
CA ALA A 87 -16.77 -16.51 -6.11
C ALA A 87 -18.02 -16.24 -6.98
N LEU A 88 -17.88 -16.37 -8.30
CA LEU A 88 -18.96 -16.13 -9.26
C LEU A 88 -19.22 -17.42 -10.05
N ALA A 89 -20.48 -17.85 -10.10
CA ALA A 89 -20.85 -19.15 -10.64
C ALA A 89 -20.99 -19.12 -12.17
N THR A 90 -21.43 -18.00 -12.74
CA THR A 90 -21.74 -17.90 -14.18
C THR A 90 -20.92 -16.83 -14.90
N GLU A 91 -20.82 -16.96 -16.24
CA GLU A 91 -20.19 -15.91 -17.06
C GLU A 91 -20.99 -14.61 -17.04
N GLN A 92 -22.32 -14.70 -16.97
CA GLN A 92 -23.19 -13.54 -16.87
C GLN A 92 -22.93 -12.75 -15.58
N GLU A 93 -22.81 -13.43 -14.44
CA GLU A 93 -22.41 -12.81 -13.16
C GLU A 93 -21.02 -12.20 -13.24
N ARG A 94 -20.06 -12.86 -13.90
CA ARG A 94 -18.72 -12.31 -14.13
C ARG A 94 -18.79 -11.01 -14.92
N GLN A 95 -19.60 -10.94 -15.97
CA GLN A 95 -19.67 -9.71 -16.76
C GLN A 95 -20.35 -8.56 -15.99
N ILE A 96 -21.46 -8.83 -15.30
CA ILE A 96 -22.10 -7.83 -14.43
C ILE A 96 -21.15 -7.36 -13.33
N CYS A 97 -20.37 -8.28 -12.74
CA CYS A 97 -19.40 -7.93 -11.70
C CYS A 97 -18.28 -7.03 -12.24
N ARG A 98 -17.77 -7.28 -13.46
CA ARG A 98 -16.75 -6.44 -14.11
C ARG A 98 -17.20 -5.00 -14.26
N GLU A 99 -18.41 -4.79 -14.75
CA GLU A 99 -18.98 -3.45 -14.92
C GLU A 99 -19.11 -2.73 -13.57
N LYS A 100 -19.70 -3.40 -12.57
CA LYS A 100 -19.87 -2.84 -11.22
C LYS A 100 -18.54 -2.54 -10.52
N VAL A 101 -17.55 -3.43 -10.63
CA VAL A 101 -16.21 -3.21 -10.06
C VAL A 101 -15.53 -2.03 -10.75
N GLY A 102 -15.69 -1.89 -12.08
CA GLY A 102 -15.20 -0.74 -12.82
C GLY A 102 -15.77 0.57 -12.29
N GLU A 103 -17.10 0.66 -12.14
CA GLU A 103 -17.77 1.84 -11.56
C GLU A 103 -17.28 2.15 -10.14
N LYS A 104 -17.14 1.13 -9.29
CA LYS A 104 -16.62 1.31 -7.93
C LYS A 104 -15.16 1.75 -7.91
N LEU A 105 -14.34 1.25 -8.83
CA LEU A 105 -12.95 1.68 -8.93
C LEU A 105 -12.86 3.16 -9.34
N CYS A 106 -13.67 3.61 -10.30
CA CYS A 106 -13.78 5.03 -10.66
C CYS A 106 -14.10 5.89 -9.44
N GLU A 107 -15.11 5.50 -8.65
CA GLU A 107 -15.51 6.19 -7.42
C GLU A 107 -14.34 6.28 -6.43
N LYS A 108 -13.58 5.20 -6.24
CA LYS A 108 -12.42 5.17 -5.34
C LYS A 108 -11.25 6.02 -5.83
N ILE A 109 -10.96 6.01 -7.13
CA ILE A 109 -9.90 6.87 -7.70
C ILE A 109 -10.26 8.35 -7.50
N THR A 110 -11.51 8.73 -7.79
CA THR A 110 -11.97 10.11 -7.54
C THR A 110 -11.83 10.47 -6.06
N ASN A 111 -12.21 9.59 -5.14
CA ASN A 111 -12.06 9.80 -3.71
C ASN A 111 -10.60 9.98 -3.28
N ILE A 112 -9.67 9.19 -3.84
CA ILE A 112 -8.23 9.36 -3.58
C ILE A 112 -7.77 10.74 -4.01
N VAL A 113 -8.12 11.18 -5.23
CA VAL A 113 -7.75 12.51 -5.74
C VAL A 113 -8.32 13.63 -4.85
N GLU A 114 -9.57 13.50 -4.40
CA GLU A 114 -10.20 14.47 -3.50
C GLU A 114 -9.51 14.54 -2.13
N VAL A 115 -9.11 13.39 -1.56
CA VAL A 115 -8.40 13.33 -0.28
C VAL A 115 -6.98 13.87 -0.42
N MET A 116 -6.26 13.51 -1.49
CA MET A 116 -4.92 14.02 -1.78
C MET A 116 -4.89 15.54 -1.96
N ASN A 117 -6.00 16.14 -2.42
CA ASN A 117 -6.10 17.58 -2.61
C ASN A 117 -6.42 18.35 -1.31
N ARG A 118 -6.56 17.66 -0.17
CA ARG A 118 -6.71 18.29 1.14
C ARG A 118 -5.35 18.80 1.61
N HIS A 119 -5.34 19.95 2.29
CA HIS A 119 -4.13 20.49 2.91
C HIS A 119 -3.80 19.74 4.21
N GLU A 120 -3.45 18.46 4.09
CA GLU A 120 -2.95 17.64 5.18
C GLU A 120 -1.43 17.78 5.34
N TYR A 121 -0.90 17.22 6.42
CA TYR A 121 0.51 17.31 6.76
C TYR A 121 1.39 16.71 5.65
N LEU A 122 2.46 17.42 5.29
CA LEU A 122 3.58 16.89 4.52
C LEU A 122 4.88 17.03 5.31
N PRO A 123 5.81 16.07 5.20
CA PRO A 123 7.15 16.22 5.74
C PRO A 123 7.82 17.52 5.27
N LYS A 124 8.56 18.17 6.17
CA LYS A 124 9.40 19.31 5.79
C LYS A 124 10.49 18.83 4.84
N MET A 125 10.87 19.70 3.89
CA MET A 125 11.97 19.43 2.98
C MET A 125 13.27 19.20 3.78
N PRO A 126 13.95 18.05 3.63
CA PRO A 126 15.13 17.72 4.41
C PRO A 126 16.37 18.47 3.91
N THR A 127 17.39 18.54 4.77
CA THR A 127 18.75 18.88 4.34
C THR A 127 19.44 17.69 3.64
N GLN A 128 20.59 17.93 3.01
CA GLN A 128 21.35 16.87 2.33
C GLN A 128 21.71 15.68 3.24
N SER A 129 21.97 15.93 4.53
CA SER A 129 22.30 14.87 5.51
C SER A 129 21.07 14.11 6.04
N GLU A 130 19.87 14.58 5.71
CA GLU A 130 18.60 14.04 6.19
C GLU A 130 17.73 13.48 5.05
N VAL A 131 18.18 13.57 3.79
CA VAL A 131 17.41 13.14 2.62
C VAL A 131 16.94 11.68 2.74
N ASP A 132 17.82 10.78 3.21
CA ASP A 132 17.53 9.35 3.41
C ASP A 132 16.57 9.05 4.57
N ASN A 133 16.22 10.08 5.36
CA ASN A 133 15.23 9.99 6.44
C ASN A 133 13.81 10.31 5.96
N VAL A 134 13.65 10.89 4.76
CA VAL A 134 12.36 11.32 4.22
C VAL A 134 12.07 10.61 2.89
N PHE A 135 13.08 10.42 2.06
CA PHE A 135 12.94 9.83 0.73
C PHE A 135 13.73 8.53 0.57
N ASP A 136 13.26 7.70 -0.35
CA ASP A 136 14.05 6.60 -0.90
C ASP A 136 14.98 7.14 -1.99
N THR A 137 16.29 7.07 -1.74
CA THR A 137 17.35 7.56 -2.63
C THR A 137 18.00 6.43 -3.43
N GLY A 138 17.52 5.19 -3.29
CA GLY A 138 18.03 4.02 -4.02
C GLY A 138 17.57 3.93 -5.47
N LEU A 139 16.58 4.74 -5.86
CA LEU A 139 16.00 4.73 -7.20
C LEU A 139 16.65 5.80 -8.08
N ARG A 140 16.98 5.42 -9.32
CA ARG A 140 17.75 6.27 -10.25
C ARG A 140 16.97 7.48 -10.76
N ASP A 141 15.68 7.30 -11.06
CA ASP A 141 14.89 8.28 -11.82
C ASP A 141 13.77 8.93 -10.98
N VAL A 142 13.55 8.45 -9.76
CA VAL A 142 12.55 8.95 -8.82
C VAL A 142 13.11 9.01 -7.42
N GLN A 143 12.47 9.82 -6.59
CA GLN A 143 12.76 9.92 -5.18
C GLN A 143 11.42 9.93 -4.41
N PRO A 144 10.75 8.78 -4.25
CA PRO A 144 9.50 8.72 -3.52
C PRO A 144 9.75 8.95 -2.02
N TYR A 145 8.72 9.37 -1.28
CA TYR A 145 8.77 9.31 0.17
C TYR A 145 9.03 7.88 0.63
N LEU A 146 9.71 7.73 1.77
CA LEU A 146 9.88 6.41 2.38
C LEU A 146 8.50 5.81 2.66
N TYR A 147 8.32 4.56 2.23
CA TYR A 147 7.06 3.87 2.36
C TYR A 147 7.28 2.38 2.66
N LYS A 148 6.23 1.72 3.16
CA LYS A 148 6.17 0.26 3.30
C LYS A 148 4.78 -0.23 2.90
N ILE A 149 4.73 -1.42 2.31
CA ILE A 149 3.48 -2.10 1.97
C ILE A 149 3.33 -3.30 2.91
N SER A 150 2.13 -3.49 3.47
CA SER A 150 1.81 -4.62 4.33
C SER A 150 0.45 -5.22 3.96
N PHE A 151 0.29 -6.51 4.24
CA PHE A 151 -0.92 -7.26 3.91
C PHE A 151 -1.44 -7.99 5.15
N GLN A 152 -2.76 -8.09 5.26
CA GLN A 152 -3.42 -8.86 6.31
C GLN A 152 -4.60 -9.63 5.70
N ILE A 153 -4.68 -10.92 5.99
CA ILE A 153 -5.82 -11.78 5.63
C ILE A 153 -6.68 -11.90 6.88
N THR A 154 -7.95 -11.50 6.78
CA THR A 154 -8.88 -11.58 7.92
C THR A 154 -9.55 -12.94 7.86
N ASP A 155 -9.12 -13.85 8.71
CA ASP A 155 -9.82 -15.13 8.87
C ASP A 155 -11.01 -14.93 9.81
N ALA A 156 -12.17 -15.45 9.42
CA ALA A 156 -13.43 -15.22 10.13
C ALA A 156 -13.52 -16.10 11.39
N LEU A 157 -12.65 -15.86 12.37
CA LEU A 157 -12.84 -16.27 13.77
C LEU A 157 -11.89 -15.48 14.70
N GLY A 158 -12.47 -14.45 15.33
CA GLY A 158 -12.16 -14.07 16.72
C GLY A 158 -10.74 -13.62 17.09
N SER A 159 -10.60 -12.30 17.27
CA SER A 159 -9.64 -11.63 18.18
C SER A 159 -8.13 -11.80 17.92
N SER A 160 -7.43 -10.69 17.71
CA SER A 160 -6.56 -10.20 18.78
C SER A 160 -6.11 -8.77 18.51
N VAL A 161 -6.58 -7.89 19.38
CA VAL A 161 -5.91 -6.63 19.71
C VAL A 161 -4.67 -7.01 20.53
N THR A 162 -3.57 -7.48 19.93
CA THR A 162 -2.22 -7.47 20.55
C THR A 162 -1.15 -8.11 19.67
N THR A 163 -0.26 -7.28 19.14
CA THR A 163 1.19 -7.52 18.97
C THR A 163 1.77 -6.18 18.50
N THR A 164 2.66 -5.44 19.15
CA THR A 164 3.46 -5.64 20.36
C THR A 164 4.01 -4.26 20.76
N MET A 165 3.36 -3.58 21.73
CA MET A 165 4.11 -2.73 22.66
C MET A 165 4.83 -3.67 23.63
N ARG A 166 6.02 -4.16 23.26
CA ARG A 166 6.99 -4.70 24.22
C ARG A 166 8.30 -3.97 24.04
N ARG A 167 8.37 -2.73 24.52
CA ARG A 167 9.66 -2.17 24.95
C ARG A 167 9.60 -1.05 26.00
N LEU A 168 8.63 -1.06 26.89
CA LEU A 168 8.61 -0.28 28.14
C LEU A 168 7.80 -1.16 29.10
N ILE A 169 8.26 -1.73 30.22
CA ILE A 169 9.01 -1.20 31.35
C ILE A 169 9.76 -2.40 31.96
N LYS A 170 11.08 -2.47 31.83
CA LYS A 170 11.90 -3.39 32.62
C LYS A 170 13.33 -2.87 32.66
N ASP A 171 13.56 -1.78 33.39
CA ASP A 171 14.85 -1.40 34.01
C ASP A 171 14.66 -0.17 34.93
N THR A 172 13.75 -0.27 35.90
CA THR A 172 13.69 0.71 37.01
C THR A 172 13.49 0.03 38.36
N LEU A 173 13.98 -1.21 38.51
CA LEU A 173 14.14 -1.88 39.81
C LEU A 173 15.33 -2.84 39.75
N ALA A 174 16.53 -2.27 39.76
CA ALA A 174 17.69 -2.89 40.38
C ALA A 174 18.45 -1.75 41.07
N LEU A 175 18.39 -1.75 42.40
CA LEU A 175 19.35 -1.08 43.27
C LEU A 175 20.74 -1.70 43.06
#